data_AF-A0AAV6CJI9-F1
#
_entry.id   AF-A0AAV6CJI9-F1
#
_cell.length_a   1.000
_cell.length_b   1.000
_cell.length_c   1.000
_cell.angle_alpha   90.00
_cell.angle_beta   90.00
_cell.angle_gamma   90.00
#
_symmetry.space_group_name_H-M   'P 1'
#
loop_
_entity.id
_entity.type
_entity.pdbx_description
1 polymer ?
#
loop_
_entity_poly.entity_id
_entity_poly.type
_entity_poly.pdbx_seq_one_letter_code
_entity_poly.pdbx_strand_id
1 'polypeptide(L)'
;MLLFDSRSMGISDTGQAPPKASALAIAEYFGTLQKRCSEILEESVRGSNALSMGRSRQFQLELSTWQQTLSQRRESSLIRTAASEYEFALLALAQGHYRHAFKGLRLVLELCLQSLALSVNELCLREWLDNRRDTVWASILDSDGGVFTRKFAQAFFPELQGHVQHYSGMAQNIYRECSECVHGNVPKHVLLPAALSFDKSVFDLWHDKAVIVARIIHFGLCLRYLADLTESEISNLEPTLSERLGHLPEIRDRLGGPVK
;
A
#
# COMPACT_ATOMS: atom_id res chain seq x y z
N MET A 1 47.83 -3.49 -5.70
CA MET A 1 48.68 -4.42 -4.92
C MET A 1 48.55 -4.04 -3.45
N LEU A 2 47.52 -4.58 -2.79
CA LEU A 2 47.33 -4.55 -1.35
C LEU A 2 46.82 -5.97 -1.01
N LEU A 3 47.72 -6.76 -0.44
CA LEU A 3 47.46 -8.13 0.02
C LEU A 3 46.74 -8.03 1.36
N PHE A 4 45.51 -8.55 1.43
CA PHE A 4 44.85 -8.81 2.71
C PHE A 4 45.43 -10.11 3.28
N ASP A 5 46.11 -9.98 4.41
CA ASP A 5 46.67 -11.06 5.21
C ASP A 5 45.53 -11.76 5.97
N SER A 6 45.15 -12.94 5.50
CA SER A 6 44.08 -13.75 6.08
C SER A 6 44.67 -14.87 6.94
N ARG A 7 45.25 -14.53 8.10
CA ARG A 7 45.59 -15.51 9.16
C ARG A 7 45.56 -14.88 10.56
N SER A 8 44.43 -15.01 11.27
CA SER A 8 44.40 -15.48 12.68
C SER A 8 43.01 -15.32 13.30
N MET A 9 42.10 -16.24 13.03
CA MET A 9 41.13 -16.68 14.03
C MET A 9 40.95 -18.17 13.83
N GLY A 10 41.50 -18.94 14.78
CA GLY A 10 41.29 -20.38 14.83
C GLY A 10 39.83 -20.67 15.11
N ILE A 11 39.04 -20.84 14.05
CA ILE A 11 37.76 -21.52 14.15
C ILE A 11 38.11 -23.00 14.10
N SER A 12 38.12 -23.64 15.27
CA SER A 12 38.08 -25.09 15.35
C SER A 12 36.77 -25.53 14.71
N ASP A 13 36.85 -26.02 13.47
CA ASP A 13 35.77 -26.68 12.77
C ASP A 13 35.56 -28.07 13.41
N THR A 14 35.01 -28.07 14.62
CA THR A 14 34.41 -29.28 15.19
C THR A 14 33.10 -29.45 14.42
N GLY A 15 33.10 -30.34 13.42
CA GLY A 15 31.94 -30.72 12.60
C GLY A 15 30.76 -31.33 13.36
N GLN A 16 30.52 -30.92 14.61
CA GLN A 16 29.28 -31.14 15.33
C GLN A 16 28.22 -30.22 14.74
N ALA A 17 27.21 -30.85 14.13
CA ALA A 17 25.97 -30.16 13.79
C ALA A 17 25.47 -29.38 15.02
N PRO A 18 24.98 -28.13 14.85
CA PRO A 18 24.48 -27.35 15.96
C PRO A 18 23.43 -28.17 16.73
N PRO A 19 23.43 -28.12 18.07
CA PRO A 19 22.50 -28.90 18.86
C PRO A 19 21.07 -28.57 18.43
N LYS A 20 20.28 -29.60 18.10
CA LYS A 20 18.87 -29.42 17.74
C LYS A 20 18.14 -28.82 18.92
N ALA A 21 17.57 -27.62 18.75
CA ALA A 21 16.72 -27.00 19.77
C ALA A 21 15.55 -27.94 20.11
N SER A 22 15.25 -28.08 21.41
CA SER A 22 14.09 -28.85 21.84
C SER A 22 12.80 -28.15 21.40
N ALA A 23 11.72 -28.92 21.22
CA ALA A 23 10.40 -28.35 20.91
C ALA A 23 9.97 -27.29 21.96
N LEU A 24 10.34 -27.51 23.23
CA LEU A 24 10.09 -26.57 24.32
C LEU A 24 10.84 -25.25 24.12
N ALA A 25 12.13 -25.29 23.81
CA ALA A 25 12.93 -24.08 23.56
C ALA A 25 12.43 -23.28 22.34
N ILE A 26 11.95 -23.97 21.30
CA ILE A 26 11.34 -23.33 20.12
C ILE A 26 10.04 -22.63 20.52
N ALA A 27 9.18 -23.29 21.29
CA ALA A 27 7.91 -22.72 21.75
C ALA A 27 8.13 -21.49 22.65
N GLU A 28 9.09 -21.54 23.57
CA GLU A 28 9.47 -20.41 24.44
C GLU A 28 9.99 -19.21 23.63
N TYR A 29 10.80 -19.46 22.60
CA TYR A 29 11.31 -18.42 21.70
C TYR A 29 10.18 -17.67 20.98
N PHE A 30 9.28 -18.41 20.30
CA PHE A 30 8.15 -17.78 19.59
C PHE A 30 7.13 -17.17 20.56
N GLY A 31 6.93 -17.76 21.75
CA GLY A 31 6.11 -17.18 22.80
C GLY A 31 6.62 -15.82 23.27
N THR A 32 7.95 -15.66 23.37
CA THR A 32 8.57 -14.37 23.72
C THR A 32 8.36 -13.32 22.63
N LEU A 33 8.50 -13.70 21.35
CA LEU A 33 8.23 -12.80 20.22
C LEU A 33 6.75 -12.38 20.19
N GLN A 34 5.82 -13.33 20.37
CA GLN A 34 4.39 -13.05 20.39
C GLN A 34 4.03 -12.09 21.53
N LYS A 35 4.57 -12.32 22.73
CA LYS A 35 4.36 -11.41 23.86
C LYS A 35 4.78 -9.98 23.50
N ARG A 36 5.94 -9.83 22.84
CA ARG A 36 6.43 -8.54 22.40
C ARG A 36 5.51 -7.88 21.37
N CYS A 37 5.00 -8.63 20.39
CA CYS A 37 4.00 -8.13 19.43
C CYS A 37 2.72 -7.65 20.14
N SER A 38 2.26 -8.37 21.17
CA SER A 38 1.07 -7.98 21.95
C SER A 38 1.30 -6.68 22.74
N GLU A 39 2.47 -6.49 23.37
CA GLU A 39 2.83 -5.24 24.03
C GLU A 39 2.81 -4.05 23.05
N ILE A 40 3.35 -4.25 21.84
CA ILE A 40 3.37 -3.22 20.79
C ILE A 40 1.96 -2.90 20.29
N LEU A 41 1.09 -3.92 20.18
CA LEU A 41 -0.30 -3.75 19.82
C LEU A 41 -1.03 -2.85 20.81
N GLU A 42 -0.84 -3.11 22.12
CA GLU A 42 -1.44 -2.28 23.18
C GLU A 42 -1.00 -0.81 23.08
N GLU A 43 0.28 -0.54 22.78
CA GLU A 43 0.78 0.82 22.54
C GLU A 43 0.18 1.44 21.25
N SER A 44 0.06 0.65 20.20
CA SER A 44 -0.43 1.09 18.88
C SER A 44 -1.90 1.51 18.90
N VAL A 45 -2.67 1.04 19.88
CA VAL A 45 -4.09 1.40 20.06
C VAL A 45 -4.34 2.25 21.32
N ARG A 46 -3.30 2.84 21.90
CA ARG A 46 -3.40 3.70 23.09
C ARG A 46 -3.51 5.17 22.72
N GLY A 47 -4.41 5.90 23.40
CA GLY A 47 -4.51 7.35 23.30
C GLY A 47 -4.68 7.84 21.85
N SER A 48 -3.85 8.79 21.41
CA SER A 48 -3.88 9.33 20.05
C SER A 48 -3.54 8.29 18.97
N ASN A 49 -2.82 7.21 19.30
CA ASN A 49 -2.47 6.18 18.31
C ASN A 49 -3.73 5.43 17.83
N ALA A 50 -4.72 5.25 18.71
CA ALA A 50 -6.02 4.68 18.34
C ALA A 50 -6.72 5.49 17.23
N LEU A 51 -6.60 6.82 17.26
CA LEU A 51 -7.17 7.70 16.25
C LEU A 51 -6.46 7.54 14.90
N SER A 52 -5.12 7.43 14.90
CA SER A 52 -4.34 7.17 13.69
C SER A 52 -4.67 5.80 13.08
N MET A 53 -4.80 4.77 13.93
CA MET A 53 -5.25 3.43 13.53
C MET A 53 -6.66 3.47 12.96
N GLY A 54 -7.60 4.16 13.61
CA GLY A 54 -8.97 4.31 13.15
C GLY A 54 -9.05 4.98 11.78
N ARG A 55 -8.36 6.11 11.60
CA ARG A 55 -8.28 6.82 10.31
C ARG A 55 -7.68 5.96 9.20
N SER A 56 -6.66 5.17 9.52
CA SER A 56 -6.01 4.32 8.52
C SER A 56 -6.85 3.09 8.21
N ARG A 57 -7.51 2.50 9.21
CA ARG A 57 -8.48 1.42 9.02
C ARG A 57 -9.66 1.87 8.16
N GLN A 58 -10.08 3.14 8.25
CA GLN A 58 -11.15 3.66 7.39
C GLN A 58 -10.84 3.43 5.91
N PHE A 59 -9.58 3.58 5.47
CA PHE A 59 -9.20 3.32 4.08
C PHE A 59 -9.43 1.86 3.64
N GLN A 60 -9.32 0.88 4.56
CA GLN A 60 -9.69 -0.50 4.26
C GLN A 60 -11.18 -0.63 3.91
N LEU A 61 -12.05 0.03 4.69
CA LEU A 61 -13.49 0.04 4.45
C LEU A 61 -13.82 0.75 3.13
N GLU A 62 -13.15 1.87 2.85
CA GLU A 62 -13.27 2.61 1.59
C GLU A 62 -12.93 1.72 0.38
N LEU A 63 -11.86 0.92 0.46
CA LEU A 63 -11.51 -0.05 -0.59
C LEU A 63 -12.58 -1.14 -0.74
N SER A 64 -13.16 -1.62 0.37
CA SER A 64 -14.27 -2.58 0.32
C SER A 64 -15.51 -1.98 -0.35
N THR A 65 -15.85 -0.71 -0.07
CA THR A 65 -16.94 0.00 -0.76
C THR A 65 -16.68 0.09 -2.26
N TRP A 66 -15.47 0.51 -2.65
CA TRP A 66 -15.08 0.52 -4.06
C TRP A 66 -15.17 -0.86 -4.72
N GLN A 67 -14.72 -1.91 -4.03
CA GLN A 67 -14.79 -3.28 -4.53
C GLN A 67 -16.25 -3.71 -4.75
N GLN A 68 -17.14 -3.41 -3.81
CA GLN A 68 -18.56 -3.73 -3.91
C GLN A 68 -19.23 -2.99 -5.07
N THR A 69 -18.97 -1.68 -5.20
CA THR A 69 -19.44 -0.85 -6.32
C THR A 69 -18.97 -1.42 -7.66
N LEU A 70 -17.71 -1.85 -7.74
CA LEU A 70 -17.13 -2.38 -8.98
C LEU A 70 -17.29 -3.90 -9.13
N SER A 71 -18.16 -4.55 -8.34
CA SER A 71 -18.23 -6.02 -8.22
C SER A 71 -18.50 -6.76 -9.53
N GLN A 72 -19.15 -6.11 -10.51
CA GLN A 72 -19.41 -6.69 -11.83
C GLN A 72 -18.20 -6.62 -12.79
N ARG A 73 -17.15 -5.89 -12.40
CA ARG A 73 -15.92 -5.72 -13.19
C ARG A 73 -14.88 -6.75 -12.75
N ARG A 74 -14.16 -7.34 -13.71
CA ARG A 74 -13.23 -8.46 -13.45
C ARG A 74 -12.01 -8.03 -12.65
N GLU A 75 -11.51 -6.85 -12.96
CA GLU A 75 -10.37 -6.20 -12.29
C GLU A 75 -10.67 -5.83 -10.83
N SER A 76 -11.94 -5.82 -10.39
CA SER A 76 -12.31 -5.58 -8.99
C SER A 76 -11.71 -6.61 -8.02
N SER A 77 -11.35 -7.79 -8.54
CA SER A 77 -10.60 -8.81 -7.79
C SER A 77 -9.25 -8.30 -7.27
N LEU A 78 -8.56 -7.43 -8.01
CA LEU A 78 -7.30 -6.82 -7.55
C LEU A 78 -7.55 -5.83 -6.41
N ILE A 79 -8.65 -5.07 -6.46
CA ILE A 79 -9.05 -4.15 -5.38
C ILE A 79 -9.39 -4.94 -4.12
N ARG A 80 -10.07 -6.08 -4.25
CA ARG A 80 -10.32 -7.00 -3.13
C ARG A 80 -9.02 -7.49 -2.49
N THR A 81 -8.08 -7.95 -3.31
CA THR A 81 -6.76 -8.38 -2.81
C THR A 81 -6.03 -7.22 -2.14
N ALA A 82 -6.06 -6.02 -2.72
CA ALA A 82 -5.47 -4.83 -2.12
C ALA A 82 -6.09 -4.50 -0.75
N ALA A 83 -7.41 -4.64 -0.58
CA ALA A 83 -8.05 -4.43 0.71
C ALA A 83 -7.55 -5.41 1.78
N SER A 84 -7.39 -6.70 1.43
CA SER A 84 -6.83 -7.72 2.34
C SER A 84 -5.35 -7.46 2.65
N GLU A 85 -4.54 -7.12 1.65
CA GLU A 85 -3.13 -6.77 1.86
C GLU A 85 -2.95 -5.54 2.75
N TYR A 86 -3.85 -4.56 2.62
CA TYR A 86 -3.85 -3.38 3.49
C TYR A 86 -4.21 -3.74 4.94
N GLU A 87 -5.14 -4.67 5.15
CA GLU A 87 -5.46 -5.19 6.48
C GLU A 87 -4.27 -5.92 7.12
N PHE A 88 -3.54 -6.74 6.34
CA PHE A 88 -2.30 -7.36 6.82
C PHE A 88 -1.20 -6.33 7.09
N ALA A 89 -1.11 -5.27 6.28
CA ALA A 89 -0.18 -4.17 6.52
C ALA A 89 -0.47 -3.44 7.84
N LEU A 90 -1.75 -3.20 8.16
CA LEU A 90 -2.19 -2.62 9.43
C LEU A 90 -1.89 -3.55 10.61
N LEU A 91 -2.10 -4.85 10.47
CA LEU A 91 -1.75 -5.82 11.51
C LEU A 91 -0.24 -5.83 11.75
N ALA A 92 0.56 -5.86 10.68
CA ALA A 92 2.01 -5.80 10.75
C ALA A 92 2.47 -4.51 11.44
N LEU A 93 1.85 -3.36 11.14
CA LEU A 93 2.13 -2.08 11.80
C LEU A 93 1.86 -2.19 13.31
N ALA A 94 0.68 -2.66 13.68
CA ALA A 94 0.24 -2.76 15.07
C ALA A 94 1.09 -3.74 15.88
N GLN A 95 1.74 -4.71 15.25
CA GLN A 95 2.64 -5.68 15.88
C GLN A 95 4.12 -5.26 15.85
N GLY A 96 4.44 -4.07 15.31
CA GLY A 96 5.82 -3.57 15.21
C GLY A 96 6.63 -4.17 14.06
N HIS A 97 6.00 -4.91 13.14
CA HIS A 97 6.60 -5.40 11.91
C HIS A 97 6.63 -4.32 10.82
N TYR A 98 7.20 -3.15 11.14
CA TYR A 98 7.18 -1.95 10.29
C TYR A 98 7.66 -2.20 8.86
N ARG A 99 8.73 -2.98 8.67
CA ARG A 99 9.20 -3.34 7.33
C ARG A 99 8.10 -4.03 6.49
N HIS A 100 7.37 -4.95 7.10
CA HIS A 100 6.26 -5.65 6.44
C HIS A 100 5.07 -4.72 6.22
N ALA A 101 4.79 -3.82 7.15
CA ALA A 101 3.76 -2.79 6.98
C ALA A 101 4.02 -1.89 5.76
N PHE A 102 5.25 -1.41 5.55
CA PHE A 102 5.59 -0.60 4.36
C PHE A 102 5.58 -1.42 3.06
N LYS A 103 6.00 -2.70 3.12
CA LYS A 103 5.88 -3.62 1.97
C LYS A 103 4.43 -3.83 1.56
N GLY A 104 3.56 -4.08 2.52
CA GLY A 104 2.12 -4.21 2.27
C GLY A 104 1.54 -2.94 1.69
N LEU A 105 1.88 -1.76 2.25
CA LEU A 105 1.40 -0.48 1.72
C LEU A 105 1.83 -0.22 0.27
N ARG A 106 3.06 -0.61 -0.10
CA ARG A 106 3.52 -0.57 -1.51
C ARG A 106 2.69 -1.51 -2.38
N LEU A 107 2.48 -2.75 -1.95
CA LEU A 107 1.72 -3.74 -2.70
C LEU A 107 0.26 -3.27 -2.94
N VAL A 108 -0.36 -2.64 -1.95
CA VAL A 108 -1.70 -2.04 -2.07
C VAL A 108 -1.73 -1.00 -3.18
N LEU A 109 -0.75 -0.09 -3.24
CA LEU A 109 -0.63 0.89 -4.31
C LEU A 109 -0.43 0.22 -5.68
N GLU A 110 0.46 -0.77 -5.76
CA GLU A 110 0.71 -1.54 -6.99
C GLU A 110 -0.57 -2.20 -7.50
N LEU A 111 -1.28 -2.95 -6.65
CA LEU A 111 -2.50 -3.68 -7.01
C LEU A 111 -3.62 -2.74 -7.45
N CYS A 112 -3.84 -1.64 -6.72
CA CYS A 112 -4.87 -0.67 -7.08
C CYS A 112 -4.55 -0.01 -8.43
N LEU A 113 -3.34 0.48 -8.66
CA LEU A 113 -3.00 1.10 -9.95
C LEU A 113 -2.92 0.10 -11.10
N GLN A 114 -2.48 -1.13 -10.84
CA GLN A 114 -2.54 -2.23 -11.80
C GLN A 114 -3.98 -2.53 -12.19
N SER A 115 -4.93 -2.51 -11.25
CA SER A 115 -6.35 -2.73 -11.56
C SER A 115 -6.87 -1.70 -12.57
N LEU A 116 -6.46 -0.43 -12.44
CA LEU A 116 -6.79 0.63 -13.39
C LEU A 116 -6.16 0.36 -14.76
N ALA A 117 -4.87 -0.01 -14.81
CA ALA A 117 -4.17 -0.30 -16.06
C ALA A 117 -4.78 -1.51 -16.80
N LEU A 118 -5.24 -2.52 -16.08
CA LEU A 118 -5.86 -3.71 -16.66
C LEU A 118 -7.32 -3.47 -17.06
N SER A 119 -8.03 -2.55 -16.41
CA SER A 119 -9.43 -2.20 -16.73
C SER A 119 -9.63 -1.65 -18.15
N VAL A 120 -8.54 -1.31 -18.83
CA VAL A 120 -8.54 -0.75 -20.19
C VAL A 120 -7.89 -1.71 -21.20
N ASN A 121 -7.49 -2.91 -20.76
CA ASN A 121 -6.87 -3.93 -21.60
C ASN A 121 -7.27 -5.35 -21.15
N GLU A 122 -8.41 -5.82 -21.66
CA GLU A 122 -8.99 -7.13 -21.33
C GLU A 122 -8.06 -8.31 -21.61
N LEU A 123 -7.23 -8.23 -22.66
CA LEU A 123 -6.23 -9.27 -22.95
C LEU A 123 -5.20 -9.37 -21.82
N CYS A 124 -4.62 -8.23 -21.44
CA CYS A 124 -3.65 -8.18 -20.34
C CYS A 124 -4.28 -8.61 -19.01
N LEU A 125 -5.55 -8.26 -18.76
CA LEU A 125 -6.26 -8.67 -17.57
C LEU A 125 -6.39 -10.20 -17.49
N ARG A 126 -6.80 -10.84 -18.59
CA ARG A 126 -6.89 -12.30 -18.66
C ARG A 126 -5.54 -12.98 -18.49
N GLU A 127 -4.50 -12.47 -19.16
CA GLU A 127 -3.14 -12.99 -18.97
C GLU A 127 -2.69 -12.89 -17.52
N TRP A 128 -2.99 -11.79 -16.83
CA TRP A 128 -2.63 -11.61 -15.43
C TRP A 128 -3.43 -12.56 -14.52
N LEU A 129 -4.75 -12.69 -14.73
CA LEU A 129 -5.61 -13.60 -13.98
C LEU A 129 -5.22 -15.08 -14.18
N ASP A 130 -4.70 -15.43 -15.35
CA ASP A 130 -4.18 -16.77 -15.67
C ASP A 130 -2.72 -16.97 -15.21
N ASN A 131 -2.13 -16.01 -14.49
CA ASN A 131 -0.73 -16.03 -14.05
C ASN A 131 0.27 -16.17 -15.22
N ARG A 132 -0.05 -15.61 -16.39
CA ARG A 132 0.77 -15.57 -17.60
C ARG A 132 1.43 -14.21 -17.84
N ARG A 133 1.18 -13.24 -16.96
CA ARG A 133 1.74 -11.88 -17.02
C ARG A 133 1.99 -11.37 -15.61
N ASP A 134 3.19 -10.83 -15.41
CA ASP A 134 3.57 -10.14 -14.17
C ASP A 134 3.21 -8.65 -14.21
N THR A 135 3.11 -8.06 -13.02
CA THR A 135 2.97 -6.62 -12.84
C THR A 135 4.29 -5.91 -13.12
N VAL A 136 4.26 -4.92 -14.03
CA VAL A 136 5.42 -4.09 -14.37
C VAL A 136 5.16 -2.65 -13.94
N TRP A 137 5.64 -2.27 -12.76
CA TRP A 137 5.42 -0.93 -12.18
C TRP A 137 5.77 0.21 -13.15
N ALA A 138 6.90 0.09 -13.85
CA ALA A 138 7.35 1.10 -14.80
C ALA A 138 6.32 1.39 -15.91
N SER A 139 5.53 0.39 -16.32
CA SER A 139 4.47 0.58 -17.32
C SER A 139 3.19 1.21 -16.76
N ILE A 140 2.91 1.02 -15.46
CA ILE A 140 1.69 1.55 -14.83
C ILE A 140 1.76 3.08 -14.76
N LEU A 141 2.94 3.62 -14.46
CA LEU A 141 3.19 5.06 -14.34
C LEU A 141 4.01 5.63 -15.50
N ASP A 142 4.00 4.94 -16.64
CA ASP A 142 4.63 5.42 -17.86
C ASP A 142 3.99 6.75 -18.32
N SER A 143 4.81 7.68 -18.81
CA SER A 143 4.35 9.02 -19.18
C SER A 143 3.43 9.05 -20.39
N ASP A 144 3.48 8.01 -21.25
CA ASP A 144 2.76 7.97 -22.52
C ASP A 144 1.62 6.94 -22.51
N GLY A 145 1.76 5.87 -21.72
CA GLY A 145 0.81 4.75 -21.66
C GLY A 145 0.23 4.43 -20.27
N GLY A 146 0.67 5.12 -19.22
CA GLY A 146 0.25 4.84 -17.84
C GLY A 146 -1.13 5.34 -17.45
N VAL A 147 -1.52 5.04 -16.21
CA VAL A 147 -2.85 5.35 -15.64
C VAL A 147 -3.03 6.83 -15.27
N PHE A 148 -1.93 7.57 -15.12
CA PHE A 148 -1.93 9.01 -14.81
C PHE A 148 -1.38 9.84 -15.97
N THR A 149 -1.88 9.57 -17.16
CA THR A 149 -1.55 10.31 -18.38
C THR A 149 -2.72 11.19 -18.81
N ARG A 150 -2.43 12.24 -19.59
CA ARG A 150 -3.49 13.07 -20.19
C ARG A 150 -4.42 12.22 -21.08
N LYS A 151 -3.85 11.26 -21.81
CA LYS A 151 -4.61 10.34 -22.66
C LYS A 151 -5.61 9.51 -21.85
N PHE A 152 -5.18 8.98 -20.69
CA PHE A 152 -6.08 8.25 -19.79
C PHE A 152 -7.20 9.15 -19.27
N ALA A 153 -6.87 10.36 -18.80
CA ALA A 153 -7.89 11.31 -18.35
C ALA A 153 -8.90 11.67 -19.45
N GLN A 154 -8.42 12.00 -20.65
CA GLN A 154 -9.28 12.33 -21.79
C GLN A 154 -10.23 11.19 -22.19
N ALA A 155 -9.84 9.93 -21.93
CA ALA A 155 -10.67 8.78 -22.24
C ALA A 155 -11.77 8.50 -21.20
N PHE A 156 -11.54 8.81 -19.92
CA PHE A 156 -12.42 8.35 -18.83
C PHE A 156 -13.00 9.48 -17.97
N PHE A 157 -12.24 10.54 -17.71
CA PHE A 157 -12.74 11.70 -16.97
C PHE A 157 -11.92 12.97 -17.34
N PRO A 158 -12.23 13.63 -18.48
CA PRO A 158 -11.43 14.73 -19.03
C PRO A 158 -11.21 15.91 -18.08
N GLU A 159 -12.19 16.21 -17.23
CA GLU A 159 -12.20 17.29 -16.25
C GLU A 159 -11.04 17.15 -15.26
N LEU A 160 -10.59 15.92 -14.97
CA LEU A 160 -9.48 15.66 -14.05
C LEU A 160 -8.09 15.74 -14.70
N GLN A 161 -8.01 16.06 -16.01
CA GLN A 161 -6.73 16.11 -16.74
C GLN A 161 -5.71 17.07 -16.10
N GLY A 162 -6.17 18.17 -15.49
CA GLY A 162 -5.28 19.14 -14.83
C GLY A 162 -4.49 18.56 -13.66
N HIS A 163 -4.96 17.47 -13.05
CA HIS A 163 -4.43 16.92 -11.80
C HIS A 163 -3.52 15.71 -12.02
N VAL A 164 -3.60 15.01 -13.17
CA VAL A 164 -2.92 13.71 -13.36
C VAL A 164 -1.42 13.75 -13.13
N GLN A 165 -0.74 14.83 -13.52
CA GLN A 165 0.72 14.92 -13.38
C GLN A 165 1.15 15.04 -11.91
N HIS A 166 0.36 15.75 -11.09
CA HIS A 166 0.58 15.85 -9.64
C HIS A 166 0.47 14.46 -8.98
N TYR A 167 -0.62 13.75 -9.26
CA TYR A 167 -0.85 12.41 -8.71
C TYR A 167 0.14 11.36 -9.20
N SER A 168 0.60 11.47 -10.46
CA SER A 168 1.69 10.65 -10.98
C SER A 168 2.98 10.84 -10.18
N GLY A 169 3.40 12.09 -9.95
CA GLY A 169 4.58 12.40 -9.14
C GLY A 169 4.47 11.88 -7.70
N MET A 170 3.29 12.03 -7.07
CA MET A 170 3.03 11.47 -5.74
C MET A 170 3.16 9.95 -5.72
N ALA A 171 2.59 9.26 -6.72
CA ALA A 171 2.65 7.80 -6.84
C ALA A 171 4.07 7.28 -7.04
N GLN A 172 4.87 7.95 -7.88
CA GLN A 172 6.28 7.61 -8.09
C GLN A 172 7.11 7.78 -6.81
N ASN A 173 6.92 8.89 -6.11
CA ASN A 173 7.65 9.19 -4.87
C ASN A 173 7.32 8.18 -3.77
N ILE A 174 6.03 8.00 -3.46
CA ILE A 174 5.63 7.12 -2.36
C ILE A 174 6.03 5.66 -2.62
N TYR A 175 5.97 5.22 -3.88
CA TYR A 175 6.45 3.91 -4.30
C TYR A 175 7.94 3.73 -4.03
N ARG A 176 8.76 4.73 -4.41
CA ARG A 176 10.20 4.72 -4.22
C ARG A 176 10.55 4.61 -2.74
N GLU A 177 9.90 5.42 -1.91
CA GLU A 177 10.11 5.45 -0.46
C GLU A 177 9.75 4.11 0.20
N CYS A 178 8.57 3.54 -0.11
CA CYS A 178 8.17 2.24 0.43
C CYS A 178 9.04 1.09 -0.12
N SER A 179 9.57 1.21 -1.34
CA SER A 179 10.46 0.20 -1.94
C SER A 179 11.79 0.05 -1.20
N GLU A 180 12.27 1.06 -0.47
CA GLU A 180 13.47 0.93 0.36
C GLU A 180 13.32 -0.18 1.42
N CYS A 181 12.10 -0.43 1.88
CA CYS A 181 11.79 -1.50 2.85
C CYS A 181 11.88 -2.91 2.23
N VAL A 182 11.91 -3.02 0.91
CA VAL A 182 11.98 -4.30 0.16
C VAL A 182 13.42 -4.75 -0.07
N HIS A 183 14.29 -3.84 -0.50
CA HIS A 183 15.59 -4.18 -1.10
C HIS A 183 16.74 -4.39 -0.10
N GLY A 184 16.50 -4.29 1.21
CA GLY A 184 17.53 -4.50 2.24
C GLY A 184 18.61 -3.42 2.30
N ASN A 185 18.56 -2.41 1.43
CA ASN A 185 19.40 -1.22 1.50
C ASN A 185 19.14 -0.45 2.79
N VAL A 186 20.12 0.32 3.25
CA VAL A 186 19.94 1.29 4.35
C VAL A 186 18.88 2.30 3.89
N PRO A 187 17.66 2.28 4.47
CA PRO A 187 16.60 3.16 4.01
C PRO A 187 16.97 4.60 4.37
N LYS A 188 16.74 5.53 3.44
CA LYS A 188 16.91 6.98 3.70
C LYS A 188 15.61 7.63 4.14
N HIS A 189 14.48 7.05 3.73
CA HIS A 189 13.15 7.59 3.97
C HIS A 189 12.39 6.85 5.08
N VAL A 190 12.82 5.65 5.46
CA VAL A 190 12.16 4.82 6.49
C VAL A 190 13.19 4.24 7.46
N LEU A 191 13.55 5.00 8.49
CA LEU A 191 14.50 4.54 9.51
C LEU A 191 13.82 3.53 10.44
N LEU A 192 14.07 2.24 10.22
CA LEU A 192 13.43 1.16 10.98
C LEU A 192 14.15 0.92 12.33
N PRO A 193 13.41 0.60 13.41
CA PRO A 193 14.03 0.21 14.67
C PRO A 193 14.83 -1.09 14.51
N ALA A 194 15.94 -1.19 15.26
CA ALA A 194 16.81 -2.37 15.22
C ALA A 194 16.22 -3.61 15.92
N ALA A 195 15.26 -3.40 16.81
CA ALA A 195 14.60 -4.44 17.58
C ALA A 195 13.08 -4.42 17.36
N LEU A 196 12.42 -5.52 17.73
CA LEU A 196 10.96 -5.59 17.79
C LEU A 196 10.47 -4.76 18.98
N SER A 197 10.17 -3.48 18.73
CA SER A 197 9.70 -2.52 19.72
C SER A 197 8.78 -1.51 19.07
N PHE A 198 7.87 -0.93 19.86
CA PHE A 198 7.07 0.18 19.39
C PHE A 198 7.98 1.39 19.12
N ASP A 199 7.87 1.94 17.93
CA ASP A 199 8.54 3.17 17.52
C ASP A 199 7.48 4.15 17.01
N LYS A 200 7.25 5.21 17.79
CA LYS A 200 6.24 6.22 17.48
C LYS A 200 6.52 6.94 16.17
N SER A 201 7.79 7.21 15.86
CA SER A 201 8.17 7.96 14.67
C SER A 201 7.89 7.16 13.39
N VAL A 202 8.22 5.86 13.39
CA VAL A 202 7.98 4.97 12.26
C VAL A 202 6.49 4.67 12.11
N PHE A 203 5.79 4.54 13.24
CA PHE A 203 4.35 4.36 13.28
C PHE A 203 3.60 5.55 12.63
N ASP A 204 3.94 6.78 13.03
CA ASP A 204 3.35 7.99 12.46
C ASP A 204 3.71 8.17 10.99
N LEU A 205 4.98 7.92 10.63
CA LEU A 205 5.42 7.95 9.25
C LEU A 205 4.62 6.99 8.37
N TRP A 206 4.31 5.77 8.85
CA TRP A 206 3.49 4.84 8.10
C TRP A 206 2.09 5.40 7.84
N HIS A 207 1.47 6.00 8.86
CA HIS A 207 0.15 6.62 8.73
C HIS A 207 0.14 7.79 7.75
N ASP A 208 1.17 8.65 7.77
CA ASP A 208 1.32 9.75 6.82
C ASP A 208 1.42 9.23 5.38
N LYS A 209 2.20 8.16 5.18
CA LYS A 209 2.30 7.48 3.87
C LYS A 209 0.97 6.84 3.46
N ALA A 210 0.24 6.24 4.39
CA ALA A 210 -1.06 5.62 4.12
C ALA A 210 -2.10 6.64 3.64
N VAL A 211 -2.09 7.87 4.21
CA VAL A 211 -2.96 8.97 3.74
C VAL A 211 -2.66 9.36 2.30
N ILE A 212 -1.37 9.42 1.93
CA ILE A 212 -0.94 9.72 0.56
C ILE A 212 -1.40 8.61 -0.40
N VAL A 213 -1.15 7.35 -0.04
CA VAL A 213 -1.57 6.18 -0.84
C VAL A 213 -3.08 6.15 -1.04
N ALA A 214 -3.86 6.34 0.02
CA ALA A 214 -5.33 6.39 -0.06
C ALA A 214 -5.79 7.46 -1.05
N ARG A 215 -5.21 8.66 -0.99
CA ARG A 215 -5.55 9.77 -1.88
C ARG A 215 -5.22 9.46 -3.34
N ILE A 216 -4.07 8.87 -3.62
CA ILE A 216 -3.66 8.48 -4.99
C ILE A 216 -4.63 7.45 -5.55
N ILE A 217 -4.95 6.42 -4.75
CA ILE A 217 -5.84 5.34 -5.16
C ILE A 217 -7.24 5.87 -5.43
N HIS A 218 -7.78 6.71 -4.54
CA HIS A 218 -9.10 7.32 -4.74
C HIS A 218 -9.11 8.20 -6.00
N PHE A 219 -8.08 8.99 -6.23
CA PHE A 219 -7.99 9.79 -7.45
C PHE A 219 -7.99 8.91 -8.71
N GLY A 220 -7.20 7.84 -8.72
CA GLY A 220 -7.17 6.90 -9.85
C GLY A 220 -8.48 6.16 -10.07
N LEU A 221 -9.16 5.73 -9.00
CA LEU A 221 -10.48 5.11 -9.07
C LEU A 221 -11.53 6.11 -9.58
N CYS A 222 -11.50 7.36 -9.13
CA CYS A 222 -12.36 8.42 -9.66
C CYS A 222 -12.09 8.68 -11.13
N LEU A 223 -10.82 8.88 -11.50
CA LEU A 223 -10.39 9.12 -12.88
C LEU A 223 -10.87 8.04 -13.85
N ARG A 224 -10.89 6.78 -13.40
CA ARG A 224 -11.30 5.65 -14.24
C ARG A 224 -12.81 5.42 -14.24
N TYR A 225 -13.49 5.53 -13.10
CA TYR A 225 -14.84 4.99 -12.95
C TYR A 225 -15.91 6.03 -12.68
N LEU A 226 -15.60 7.18 -12.07
CA LEU A 226 -16.62 8.08 -11.51
C LEU A 226 -17.59 8.64 -12.58
N ALA A 227 -17.13 8.79 -13.83
CA ALA A 227 -18.00 9.17 -14.95
C ALA A 227 -19.01 8.07 -15.32
N ASP A 228 -18.66 6.80 -15.12
CA ASP A 228 -19.46 5.63 -15.51
C ASP A 228 -20.44 5.17 -14.42
N LEU A 229 -20.34 5.70 -13.19
CA LEU A 229 -21.14 5.25 -12.05
C LEU A 229 -22.58 5.79 -12.10
N THR A 230 -23.52 4.97 -11.63
CA THR A 230 -24.91 5.35 -11.37
C THR A 230 -25.03 6.27 -10.15
N GLU A 231 -26.14 6.99 -10.03
CA GLU A 231 -26.40 7.86 -8.87
C GLU A 231 -26.38 7.10 -7.54
N SER A 232 -26.90 5.86 -7.52
CA SER A 232 -26.87 5.00 -6.33
C SER A 232 -25.44 4.63 -5.93
N GLU A 233 -24.60 4.27 -6.89
CA GLU A 233 -23.19 3.97 -6.66
C GLU A 233 -22.40 5.20 -6.21
N ILE A 234 -22.70 6.37 -6.78
CA ILE A 234 -22.10 7.65 -6.37
C ILE A 234 -22.50 7.99 -4.93
N SER A 235 -23.78 7.84 -4.57
CA SER A 235 -24.28 8.09 -3.22
C SER A 235 -23.55 7.24 -2.16
N ASN A 236 -23.25 5.98 -2.49
CA ASN A 236 -22.49 5.10 -1.60
C ASN A 236 -21.02 5.52 -1.41
N LEU A 237 -20.42 6.18 -2.41
CA LEU A 237 -19.03 6.62 -2.38
C LEU A 237 -18.86 8.08 -1.93
N GLU A 238 -19.93 8.88 -1.96
CA GLU A 238 -19.89 10.32 -1.70
C GLU A 238 -19.16 10.68 -0.40
N PRO A 239 -19.44 10.08 0.77
CA PRO A 239 -18.80 10.49 2.01
C PRO A 239 -17.27 10.37 1.95
N THR A 240 -16.83 9.25 1.38
CA THR A 240 -15.41 8.94 1.17
C THR A 240 -14.75 9.89 0.18
N LEU A 241 -15.41 10.18 -0.95
CA LEU A 241 -14.84 11.01 -2.00
C LEU A 241 -14.82 12.50 -1.61
N SER A 242 -15.83 12.97 -0.91
CA SER A 242 -15.87 14.31 -0.33
C SER A 242 -14.75 14.52 0.69
N GLU A 243 -14.53 13.56 1.60
CA GLU A 243 -13.44 13.65 2.59
C GLU A 243 -12.05 13.64 1.93
N ARG A 244 -11.81 12.71 0.99
CA ARG A 244 -10.47 12.49 0.42
C ARG A 244 -10.12 13.48 -0.69
N LEU A 245 -11.11 13.87 -1.50
CA LEU A 245 -10.91 14.55 -2.77
C LEU A 245 -11.82 15.77 -2.98
N GLY A 246 -12.64 16.18 -2.00
CA GLY A 246 -13.55 17.33 -2.13
C GLY A 246 -12.86 18.70 -2.34
N HIS A 247 -11.53 18.74 -2.22
CA HIS A 247 -10.71 19.89 -2.61
C HIS A 247 -10.61 20.08 -4.13
N LEU A 248 -10.88 19.04 -4.92
CA LEU A 248 -10.95 19.08 -6.39
C LEU A 248 -12.36 19.52 -6.81
N PRO A 249 -12.54 20.71 -7.41
CA PRO A 249 -13.85 21.21 -7.81
C PRO A 249 -14.62 20.24 -8.69
N GLU A 250 -13.93 19.58 -9.63
CA GLU A 250 -14.52 18.68 -10.61
C GLU A 250 -15.14 17.43 -9.96
N ILE A 251 -14.56 16.97 -8.83
CA ILE A 251 -15.14 15.88 -8.04
C ILE A 251 -16.34 16.39 -7.25
N ARG A 252 -16.23 17.55 -6.60
CA ARG A 252 -17.35 18.12 -5.84
C ARG A 252 -18.57 18.34 -6.72
N ASP A 253 -18.37 18.86 -7.93
CA ASP A 253 -19.44 19.08 -8.90
C ASP A 253 -20.09 17.75 -9.30
N ARG A 254 -19.28 16.70 -9.53
CA ARG A 254 -19.77 15.36 -9.87
C ARG A 254 -20.53 14.68 -8.73
N LEU A 255 -20.21 15.00 -7.48
CA LEU A 255 -20.91 14.50 -6.29
C LEU A 255 -22.19 15.29 -5.96
N GLY A 256 -22.52 16.35 -6.72
CA GLY A 256 -23.68 17.20 -6.45
C GLY A 256 -23.48 18.18 -5.29
N GLY A 257 -22.22 18.45 -4.91
CA GLY A 257 -21.88 19.47 -3.91
C GLY A 257 -22.11 20.90 -4.43
N PRO A 258 -22.16 21.91 -3.53
CA PRO A 258 -22.35 23.30 -3.95
C PRO A 258 -21.18 23.77 -4.83
N VAL A 259 -21.53 24.29 -6.01
CA VAL A 259 -20.60 25.00 -6.90
C VAL A 259 -20.19 26.30 -6.19
N LYS A 260 -18.88 26.51 -6.01
CA LYS A 260 -18.33 27.76 -5.48
C LYS A 260 -17.94 28.69 -6.62
#